data_AF-A0A5C5Y2K0-F1
#
_entry.id   AF-A0A5C5Y2K0-F1
#
_cell.length_a   1.000
_cell.length_b   1.000
_cell.length_c   1.000
_cell.angle_alpha   90.00
_cell.angle_beta   90.00
_cell.angle_gamma   90.00
#
_symmetry.space_group_name_H-M   'P 1'
#
loop_
_entity.id
_entity.type
_entity.pdbx_description
1 polymer ?
#
loop_
_entity_poly.entity_id
_entity_poly.type
_entity_poly.pdbx_seq_one_letter_code
_entity_poly.pdbx_strand_id
1 'polypeptide(L)'
;MSDFILSRKHAGGCGRHGVTLVEVAFAMGIILIGLVGLVSILPIAGRQAKDAVSLNNATSLANAALAEFQARNYGQPGRWVFKPDIGKAAANANSVMNIGTGARTGFNERSITFLNSVMHPDYQWRPRRGQDPTLWVGLGDVSLSTNAVCIDPLFVADPSGYLPATSNSSDGKYVQYNRTGTNGHRRVRFPYYKANYNPLANPSLPVTASNQWPAMPRLTRVTINRGNSPAGQFISGREADLLSETPDDLNIIKPKDQTLSPVIPGHPVTGTGMNYGKVQTDGTYSWIATVNELTGGQSSSVSIAVIENRDRTFFTYPNGGPEGTLNGVYAEDPQANATEERVAYVSYAGGFTGGAGGTVEIVMSAYVDPTIIPGQWVMLSRDALPGLPGGEVHRWYRVTGVVGQTASGDPDRIIVNDPVHGTPFDVWHLRLMLDGPDWEFGFQTPGPADSGTRANGTPLIDDNTVMTLVRGVVSVTERTIRRP
;
A
#
# COMPACT_ATOMS: atom_id res chain seq x y z
N MET A 1 56.87 37.55 49.94
CA MET A 1 56.32 38.83 50.41
C MET A 1 54.89 38.96 49.89
N SER A 2 53.92 38.54 50.70
CA SER A 2 52.53 39.02 50.74
C SER A 2 51.78 38.08 51.67
N ASP A 3 51.71 38.49 52.94
CA ASP A 3 51.11 37.76 54.06
C ASP A 3 49.62 37.50 53.86
N PHE A 4 49.24 36.22 53.93
CA PHE A 4 47.86 35.80 53.96
C PHE A 4 47.38 35.79 55.43
N ILE A 5 46.84 36.93 55.89
CA ILE A 5 46.30 37.08 57.24
C ILE A 5 44.96 36.36 57.34
N LEU A 6 44.98 35.19 57.99
CA LEU A 6 43.81 34.49 58.50
C LEU A 6 43.15 35.31 59.63
N SER A 7 42.14 36.11 59.29
CA SER A 7 41.27 36.74 60.29
C SER A 7 40.14 35.77 60.66
N ARG A 8 40.36 35.03 61.74
CA ARG A 8 39.34 34.23 62.42
C ARG A 8 38.60 35.15 63.40
N LYS A 9 37.38 35.58 63.06
CA LYS A 9 36.42 36.12 64.04
C LYS A 9 35.47 35.00 64.48
N HIS A 10 35.60 34.60 65.74
CA HIS A 10 34.64 33.78 66.44
C HIS A 10 33.45 34.61 66.95
N ALA A 11 32.33 33.90 67.08
CA ALA A 11 31.24 34.09 68.04
C ALA A 11 30.23 35.20 67.79
N GLY A 12 28.95 34.81 67.69
CA GLY A 12 27.85 35.75 67.90
C GLY A 12 26.49 35.30 67.33
N GLY A 13 25.92 34.22 67.88
CA GLY A 13 24.49 33.96 67.79
C GLY A 13 24.10 32.79 66.90
N CYS A 14 23.74 31.66 67.53
CA CYS A 14 22.73 30.76 66.98
C CYS A 14 21.40 31.52 66.94
N GLY A 15 21.26 32.46 66.01
CA GLY A 15 19.96 32.98 65.63
C GLY A 15 19.20 31.82 65.01
N ARG A 16 18.24 31.26 65.76
CA ARG A 16 17.26 30.33 65.19
C ARG A 16 16.62 31.06 64.01
N HIS A 17 17.07 30.74 62.80
CA HIS A 17 16.45 31.24 61.57
C HIS A 17 15.09 30.54 61.50
N GLY A 18 14.07 31.22 62.03
CA GLY A 18 12.70 30.77 61.87
C GLY A 18 12.37 30.83 60.39
N VAL A 19 12.18 29.66 59.76
CA VAL A 19 11.67 29.56 58.40
C VAL A 19 10.29 30.22 58.42
N THR A 20 10.12 31.27 57.62
CA THR A 20 8.84 31.97 57.59
C THR A 20 7.80 31.12 56.86
N LEU A 21 6.54 31.19 57.28
CA LEU A 21 5.45 30.47 56.63
C LEU A 21 5.33 30.84 55.14
N VAL A 22 5.71 32.08 54.79
CA VAL A 22 5.77 32.58 53.41
C VAL A 22 6.83 31.85 52.58
N GLU A 23 8.00 31.57 53.15
CA GLU A 23 9.09 30.85 52.47
C GLU A 23 8.71 29.38 52.19
N VAL A 24 8.04 28.73 53.15
CA VAL A 24 7.49 27.37 52.94
C VAL A 24 6.40 27.37 51.87
N ALA A 25 5.48 28.35 51.90
CA ALA A 25 4.42 28.46 50.90
C ALA A 25 4.97 28.69 49.50
N PHE A 26 6.02 29.51 49.36
CA PHE A 26 6.68 29.74 48.09
C PHE A 26 7.42 28.49 47.57
N ALA A 27 8.12 27.77 48.46
CA ALA A 27 8.76 26.50 48.12
C ALA A 27 7.73 25.44 47.67
N MET A 28 6.59 25.33 48.36
CA MET A 28 5.50 24.44 47.95
C MET A 28 4.91 24.87 46.59
N GLY A 29 4.76 26.17 46.35
CA GLY A 29 4.30 26.71 45.06
C GLY A 29 5.22 26.33 43.90
N ILE A 30 6.54 26.48 44.07
CA ILE A 30 7.52 26.09 43.04
C ILE A 30 7.48 24.57 42.78
N ILE A 31 7.42 23.76 43.84
CA ILE A 31 7.35 22.29 43.70
C ILE A 31 6.08 21.87 42.96
N LEU A 32 4.93 22.47 43.27
CA LEU A 32 3.67 22.17 42.59
C LEU A 32 3.70 22.55 41.11
N ILE A 33 4.24 23.72 40.77
CA ILE A 33 4.39 24.14 39.35
C ILE A 33 5.35 23.19 38.62
N GLY A 34 6.47 22.81 39.25
CA GLY A 34 7.42 21.85 38.68
C GLY A 34 6.81 20.47 38.45
N LEU A 35 5.99 19.98 39.39
CA LEU A 35 5.33 18.68 39.27
C LEU A 35 4.25 18.70 38.17
N VAL A 36 3.48 19.78 38.06
CA VAL A 36 2.52 19.98 36.95
C VAL A 36 3.25 20.00 35.60
N GLY A 37 4.40 20.68 35.52
CA GLY A 37 5.24 20.67 34.31
C GLY A 37 5.67 19.26 33.90
N LEU A 38 6.16 18.45 34.85
CA LEU A 38 6.58 17.07 34.59
C LEU A 38 5.41 16.19 34.13
N VAL A 39 4.25 16.30 34.79
CA VAL A 39 3.04 15.55 34.43
C VAL A 39 2.57 15.89 33.03
N SER A 40 2.75 17.14 32.57
CA SER A 40 2.36 17.54 31.22
C SER A 40 3.23 16.92 30.11
N ILE A 41 4.49 16.56 30.41
CA ILE A 41 5.46 16.01 29.44
C ILE A 41 5.36 14.49 29.33
N LEU A 42 4.96 13.79 30.41
CA LEU A 42 4.92 12.32 30.45
C LEU A 42 4.13 11.67 29.31
N PRO A 43 2.92 12.15 28.91
CA PRO A 43 2.19 11.55 27.80
C PRO A 43 2.90 11.69 26.45
N ILE A 44 3.58 12.82 26.21
CA ILE A 44 4.33 13.09 24.98
C ILE A 44 5.55 12.16 24.91
N ALA A 45 6.30 12.08 26.01
CA ALA A 45 7.45 11.18 26.10
C ALA A 45 7.05 9.71 25.93
N GLY A 46 5.91 9.30 26.51
CA GLY A 46 5.36 7.95 26.34
C GLY A 46 5.01 7.63 24.89
N ARG A 47 4.41 8.59 24.16
CA ARG A 47 4.10 8.42 22.73
C ARG A 47 5.37 8.31 21.89
N GLN A 48 6.33 9.21 22.10
CA GLN A 48 7.62 9.19 21.40
C GLN A 48 8.40 7.90 21.67
N ALA A 49 8.39 7.39 22.90
CA ALA A 49 9.02 6.12 23.24
C ALA A 49 8.34 4.94 22.52
N LYS A 50 7.01 4.91 22.46
CA LYS A 50 6.26 3.89 21.73
C LYS A 50 6.57 3.93 20.23
N ASP A 51 6.61 5.13 19.64
CA ASP A 51 6.91 5.32 18.21
C ASP A 51 8.36 4.94 17.88
N ALA A 52 9.31 5.22 18.79
CA ALA A 52 10.71 4.79 18.62
C ALA A 52 10.85 3.26 18.68
N VAL A 53 10.13 2.60 19.59
CA VAL A 53 10.12 1.13 19.69
C VAL A 53 9.47 0.51 18.44
N SER A 54 8.32 1.02 18.00
CA SER A 54 7.65 0.51 16.80
C SER A 54 8.51 0.69 15.54
N LEU A 55 9.21 1.82 15.40
CA LEU A 55 10.13 2.06 14.29
C LEU A 55 11.34 1.10 14.30
N ASN A 56 11.92 0.83 15.48
CA ASN A 56 13.01 -0.13 15.61
C ASN A 56 12.55 -1.55 15.25
N ASN A 57 11.38 -1.96 15.74
CA ASN A 57 10.79 -3.25 15.41
C ASN A 57 10.50 -3.34 13.91
N ALA A 58 9.84 -2.33 13.34
CA ALA A 58 9.53 -2.28 11.91
C ALA A 58 10.78 -2.38 11.02
N THR A 59 11.90 -1.78 11.44
CA THR A 59 13.18 -1.85 10.71
C THR A 59 13.80 -3.25 10.79
N SER A 60 13.78 -3.89 11.97
CA SER A 60 14.23 -5.28 12.14
C SER A 60 13.42 -6.22 11.26
N LEU A 61 12.09 -6.08 11.31
CA LEU A 61 11.13 -6.85 10.53
C LEU A 61 11.33 -6.68 9.02
N ALA A 62 11.54 -5.45 8.55
CA ALA A 62 11.80 -5.18 7.14
C ALA A 62 13.09 -5.87 6.66
N ASN A 63 14.14 -5.87 7.48
CA ASN A 63 15.40 -6.56 7.17
C ASN A 63 15.23 -8.10 7.18
N ALA A 64 14.47 -8.65 8.13
CA ALA A 64 14.16 -10.07 8.18
C ALA A 64 13.33 -10.52 6.97
N ALA A 65 12.29 -9.77 6.61
CA ALA A 65 11.47 -10.02 5.43
C ALA A 65 12.30 -9.93 4.14
N LEU A 66 13.23 -8.98 4.05
CA LEU A 66 14.18 -8.87 2.94
C LEU A 66 15.13 -10.06 2.86
N ALA A 67 15.71 -10.48 3.98
CA ALA A 67 16.60 -11.62 4.03
C ALA A 67 15.86 -12.90 3.60
N GLU A 68 14.62 -13.09 4.06
CA GLU A 68 13.78 -14.21 3.64
C GLU A 68 13.43 -14.13 2.15
N PHE A 69 13.07 -12.94 1.66
CA PHE A 69 12.79 -12.69 0.24
C PHE A 69 13.97 -13.10 -0.65
N GLN A 70 15.19 -12.73 -0.26
CA GLN A 70 16.41 -13.08 -0.99
C GLN A 70 16.76 -14.56 -0.84
N ALA A 71 16.76 -15.10 0.38
CA ALA A 71 17.10 -16.50 0.65
C ALA A 71 16.17 -17.46 -0.10
N ARG A 72 14.89 -17.10 -0.23
CA ARG A 72 13.89 -17.89 -0.95
C ARG A 72 13.75 -17.49 -2.42
N ASN A 73 14.59 -16.60 -2.92
CA ASN A 73 14.61 -16.17 -4.32
C ASN A 73 13.24 -15.68 -4.81
N TYR A 74 12.50 -14.96 -3.96
CA TYR A 74 11.18 -14.42 -4.31
C TYR A 74 11.25 -13.31 -5.35
N GLY A 75 12.44 -12.78 -5.65
CA GLY A 75 12.64 -11.89 -6.79
C GLY A 75 12.57 -12.58 -8.16
N GLN A 76 12.51 -13.91 -8.23
CA GLN A 76 12.49 -14.64 -9.49
C GLN A 76 11.06 -14.75 -10.06
N PRO A 77 10.78 -14.23 -11.28
CA PRO A 77 9.45 -14.31 -11.88
C PRO A 77 8.90 -15.73 -12.05
N GLY A 78 9.79 -16.72 -12.20
CA GLY A 78 9.41 -18.14 -12.26
C GLY A 78 8.81 -18.70 -10.97
N ARG A 79 8.92 -17.98 -9.84
CA ARG A 79 8.29 -18.34 -8.56
C ARG A 79 6.94 -17.66 -8.32
N TRP A 80 6.55 -16.74 -9.18
CA TRP A 80 5.31 -15.99 -9.01
C TRP A 80 4.14 -16.72 -9.65
N VAL A 81 3.07 -16.80 -8.87
CA VAL A 81 1.83 -17.45 -9.25
C VAL A 81 0.71 -16.43 -9.16
N PHE A 82 -0.12 -16.37 -10.20
CA PHE A 82 -1.31 -15.53 -10.21
C PHE A 82 -2.49 -16.30 -10.79
N LYS A 83 -3.69 -15.87 -10.42
CA LYS A 83 -4.93 -16.35 -11.00
C LYS A 83 -5.40 -15.27 -11.98
N PRO A 84 -5.33 -15.49 -13.30
CA PRO A 84 -5.83 -14.51 -14.25
C PRO A 84 -7.36 -14.44 -14.14
N ASP A 85 -7.87 -13.22 -14.20
CA ASP A 85 -9.29 -12.90 -14.18
C ASP A 85 -9.79 -12.85 -15.63
N ILE A 86 -10.16 -14.01 -16.19
CA ILE A 86 -10.50 -14.16 -17.61
C ILE A 86 -12.01 -14.39 -17.79
N GLY A 87 -12.85 -13.62 -17.10
CA GLY A 87 -14.31 -13.74 -17.16
C GLY A 87 -14.97 -13.54 -18.53
N LYS A 88 -14.21 -13.27 -19.60
CA LYS A 88 -14.73 -13.05 -20.98
C LYS A 88 -14.06 -13.87 -22.08
N ALA A 89 -12.90 -14.51 -21.88
CA ALA A 89 -12.30 -15.27 -22.99
C ALA A 89 -13.05 -16.59 -23.26
N ALA A 90 -13.81 -17.11 -22.29
CA ALA A 90 -14.68 -18.28 -22.52
C ALA A 90 -15.86 -17.96 -23.45
N ALA A 91 -16.41 -16.73 -23.42
CA ALA A 91 -17.50 -16.32 -24.31
C ALA A 91 -17.02 -16.12 -25.76
N ASN A 92 -15.74 -15.75 -25.95
CA ASN A 92 -15.10 -15.57 -27.26
C ASN A 92 -14.16 -16.72 -27.63
N ALA A 93 -14.26 -17.89 -26.99
CA ALA A 93 -13.41 -19.04 -27.28
C ALA A 93 -13.59 -19.57 -28.73
N ASN A 94 -14.67 -19.19 -29.42
CA ASN A 94 -14.85 -19.43 -30.85
C ASN A 94 -14.08 -18.44 -31.75
N SER A 95 -13.54 -17.35 -31.19
CA SER A 95 -12.82 -16.27 -31.90
C SER A 95 -11.31 -16.31 -31.67
N VAL A 96 -10.82 -17.12 -30.73
CA VAL A 96 -9.37 -17.36 -30.54
C VAL A 96 -8.92 -18.39 -31.57
N MET A 97 -8.79 -17.87 -32.79
CA MET A 97 -7.97 -18.29 -33.91
C MET A 97 -7.27 -19.66 -33.74
N ASN A 98 -7.75 -20.62 -34.53
CA ASN A 98 -7.10 -21.87 -34.88
C ASN A 98 -5.79 -21.54 -35.63
N ILE A 99 -4.71 -21.22 -34.90
CA ILE A 99 -3.36 -21.03 -35.45
C ILE A 99 -2.65 -22.37 -35.34
N GLY A 100 -2.23 -22.90 -36.50
CA GLY A 100 -1.84 -24.28 -36.72
C GLY A 100 -0.84 -24.88 -35.72
N THR A 101 -1.03 -26.18 -35.50
CA THR A 101 -0.04 -27.21 -35.13
C THR A 101 1.28 -26.67 -34.55
N GLY A 102 1.24 -26.25 -33.27
CA GLY A 102 2.45 -25.93 -32.51
C GLY A 102 2.28 -24.99 -31.31
N ALA A 103 1.17 -24.26 -31.18
CA ALA A 103 1.00 -23.24 -30.14
C ALA A 103 0.15 -23.72 -28.94
N ARG A 104 0.70 -23.58 -27.73
CA ARG A 104 0.01 -23.86 -26.46
C ARG A 104 -1.10 -22.82 -26.20
N THR A 105 -2.32 -23.29 -26.37
CA THR A 105 -3.56 -23.13 -25.57
C THR A 105 -3.94 -21.80 -24.91
N GLY A 106 -5.20 -21.42 -25.17
CA GLY A 106 -5.97 -20.48 -24.37
C GLY A 106 -6.07 -20.89 -22.90
N PHE A 107 -6.04 -19.88 -22.04
CA PHE A 107 -6.11 -20.04 -20.60
C PHE A 107 -7.53 -20.41 -20.18
N ASN A 108 -7.73 -21.63 -19.68
CA ASN A 108 -8.93 -21.94 -18.90
C ASN A 108 -8.86 -21.20 -17.56
N GLU A 109 -9.96 -20.60 -17.10
CA GLU A 109 -10.08 -19.90 -15.79
C GLU A 109 -9.71 -20.77 -14.57
N ARG A 110 -9.58 -22.08 -14.77
CA ARG A 110 -9.15 -23.06 -13.76
C ARG A 110 -7.63 -23.27 -13.70
N SER A 111 -6.87 -22.64 -14.59
CA SER A 111 -5.43 -22.87 -14.74
C SER A 111 -4.62 -21.80 -14.03
N ILE A 112 -3.92 -22.23 -12.99
CA ILE A 112 -2.85 -21.47 -12.34
C ILE A 112 -1.79 -21.20 -13.42
N THR A 113 -1.35 -19.95 -13.56
CA THR A 113 -0.39 -19.57 -14.61
C THR A 113 0.86 -18.95 -13.98
N PHE A 114 2.03 -19.30 -14.51
CA PHE A 114 3.29 -18.65 -14.13
C PHE A 114 3.40 -17.29 -14.79
N LEU A 115 3.89 -16.28 -14.07
CA LEU A 115 4.16 -14.97 -14.68
C LEU A 115 5.19 -15.07 -15.80
N ASN A 116 6.18 -15.97 -15.69
CA ASN A 116 7.19 -16.14 -16.73
C ASN A 116 6.61 -16.56 -18.10
N SER A 117 5.46 -17.24 -18.11
CA SER A 117 4.73 -17.58 -19.35
C SER A 117 3.91 -16.44 -19.94
N VAL A 118 3.71 -15.34 -19.19
CA VAL A 118 2.83 -14.22 -19.59
C VAL A 118 3.59 -12.88 -19.70
N MET A 119 4.74 -12.75 -19.03
CA MET A 119 5.61 -11.57 -19.04
C MET A 119 6.81 -11.68 -19.98
N HIS A 120 6.99 -12.79 -20.71
CA HIS A 120 8.10 -12.89 -21.65
C HIS A 120 7.93 -11.85 -22.78
N PRO A 121 8.97 -11.05 -23.13
CA PRO A 121 8.88 -10.04 -24.19
C PRO A 121 8.50 -10.63 -25.56
N ASP A 122 8.77 -11.91 -25.81
CA ASP A 122 8.38 -12.59 -27.06
C ASP A 122 6.87 -12.92 -27.16
N TYR A 123 6.13 -12.90 -26.04
CA TYR A 123 4.68 -13.12 -26.02
C TYR A 123 3.86 -11.82 -26.04
N GLN A 124 4.53 -10.66 -25.96
CA GLN A 124 3.93 -9.37 -26.25
C GLN A 124 3.81 -9.24 -27.77
N TRP A 125 2.65 -9.57 -28.33
CA TRP A 125 2.35 -9.36 -29.75
C TRP A 125 2.68 -7.91 -30.14
N ARG A 126 3.82 -7.69 -30.80
CA ARG A 126 4.13 -6.42 -31.45
C ARG A 126 3.25 -6.32 -32.70
N PRO A 127 2.32 -5.37 -32.81
CA PRO A 127 1.62 -5.17 -34.06
C PRO A 127 2.64 -4.77 -35.13
N ARG A 128 2.49 -5.33 -36.34
CA ARG A 128 3.18 -4.79 -37.51
C ARG A 128 2.73 -3.33 -37.70
N ARG A 129 3.66 -2.47 -38.11
CA ARG A 129 3.43 -1.04 -38.41
C ARG A 129 2.18 -0.91 -39.31
N GLY A 130 1.10 -0.31 -38.80
CA GLY A 130 -0.15 -0.08 -39.54
C GLY A 130 -1.40 -0.80 -39.02
N GLN A 131 -1.32 -1.62 -37.96
CA GLN A 131 -2.53 -2.14 -37.30
C GLN A 131 -3.12 -1.10 -36.32
N ASP A 132 -4.46 -1.01 -36.34
CA ASP A 132 -5.27 -0.13 -35.50
C ASP A 132 -4.96 -0.35 -34.01
N PRO A 133 -4.57 0.69 -33.24
CA PRO A 133 -4.34 0.58 -31.80
C PRO A 133 -5.58 0.16 -31.00
N THR A 134 -6.78 0.14 -31.59
CA THR A 134 -7.93 -0.50 -30.94
C THR A 134 -7.80 -2.02 -30.82
N LEU A 135 -6.86 -2.67 -31.51
CA LEU A 135 -6.54 -4.10 -31.35
C LEU A 135 -5.59 -4.40 -30.17
N TRP A 136 -5.14 -3.39 -29.42
CA TRP A 136 -4.48 -3.56 -28.11
C TRP A 136 -5.42 -4.10 -27.02
N VAL A 137 -6.63 -4.58 -27.35
CA VAL A 137 -7.45 -5.40 -26.44
C VAL A 137 -6.82 -6.79 -26.31
N GLY A 138 -5.57 -6.86 -25.84
CA GLY A 138 -5.01 -8.10 -25.33
C GLY A 138 -5.95 -8.59 -24.24
N LEU A 139 -6.58 -9.75 -24.43
CA LEU A 139 -7.39 -10.47 -23.44
C LEU A 139 -8.05 -9.53 -22.39
N GLY A 140 -8.84 -8.56 -22.88
CA GLY A 140 -9.62 -7.56 -22.13
C GLY A 140 -9.03 -6.97 -20.84
N ASP A 141 -8.54 -5.72 -20.84
CA ASP A 141 -8.22 -4.91 -19.64
C ASP A 141 -7.37 -5.59 -18.55
N VAL A 142 -6.79 -6.76 -18.84
CA VAL A 142 -5.71 -7.35 -18.07
C VAL A 142 -4.42 -6.79 -18.67
N SER A 143 -4.24 -5.47 -18.56
CA SER A 143 -2.89 -4.90 -18.60
C SER A 143 -2.17 -5.46 -17.38
N LEU A 144 -1.69 -6.71 -17.44
CA LEU A 144 -0.73 -7.19 -16.46
C LEU A 144 0.35 -6.13 -16.49
N SER A 145 0.63 -5.56 -15.33
CA SER A 145 1.70 -4.60 -15.22
C SER A 145 2.94 -5.29 -15.74
N THR A 146 3.36 -4.89 -16.95
CA THR A 146 4.22 -5.73 -17.79
C THR A 146 5.61 -5.84 -17.18
N ASN A 147 5.92 -4.92 -16.27
CA ASN A 147 7.20 -4.71 -15.64
C ASN A 147 7.13 -4.62 -14.11
N ALA A 148 5.96 -4.73 -13.48
CA ALA A 148 5.87 -4.51 -12.06
C ALA A 148 4.88 -5.47 -11.39
N VAL A 149 5.15 -5.93 -10.17
CA VAL A 149 4.24 -6.82 -9.42
C VAL A 149 4.20 -6.47 -7.95
N CYS A 150 3.09 -6.79 -7.29
CA CYS A 150 2.98 -6.78 -5.84
C CYS A 150 2.90 -8.23 -5.36
N ILE A 151 3.97 -8.73 -4.77
CA ILE A 151 3.99 -10.03 -4.10
C ILE A 151 3.31 -9.85 -2.75
N ASP A 152 2.13 -10.44 -2.63
CA ASP A 152 1.26 -10.32 -1.46
C ASP A 152 0.70 -11.70 -1.10
N PRO A 153 1.50 -12.50 -0.38
CA PRO A 153 1.14 -13.88 -0.05
C PRO A 153 -0.22 -13.96 0.65
N LEU A 154 -0.47 -13.14 1.67
CA LEU A 154 -1.72 -13.15 2.46
C LEU A 154 -2.95 -12.97 1.61
N PHE A 155 -2.89 -11.99 0.71
CA PHE A 155 -4.07 -11.57 -0.03
C PHE A 155 -4.42 -12.52 -1.19
N VAL A 156 -3.44 -13.31 -1.65
CA VAL A 156 -3.55 -14.17 -2.83
C VAL A 156 -3.56 -15.67 -2.46
N ALA A 157 -3.35 -16.03 -1.19
CA ALA A 157 -3.25 -17.42 -0.73
C ALA A 157 -4.54 -18.24 -0.68
N ASP A 158 -5.69 -17.62 -0.83
CA ASP A 158 -6.94 -18.36 -0.99
C ASP A 158 -7.54 -18.13 -2.39
N PRO A 159 -7.17 -18.95 -3.40
CA PRO A 159 -7.77 -18.88 -4.73
C PRO A 159 -9.26 -19.25 -4.74
N SER A 160 -9.80 -19.86 -3.67
CA SER A 160 -11.23 -20.14 -3.53
C SER A 160 -12.01 -18.88 -3.11
N GLY A 161 -11.35 -17.93 -2.45
CA GLY A 161 -11.77 -16.54 -2.32
C GLY A 161 -11.69 -15.73 -3.63
N TYR A 162 -11.31 -16.34 -4.75
CA TYR A 162 -11.49 -15.81 -6.10
C TYR A 162 -12.53 -16.71 -6.79
N LEU A 163 -13.79 -16.65 -6.35
CA LEU A 163 -14.82 -17.56 -6.85
C LEU A 163 -15.00 -17.46 -8.38
N PRO A 164 -15.35 -18.57 -9.05
CA PRO A 164 -15.62 -18.59 -10.49
C PRO A 164 -16.82 -17.71 -10.86
N ALA A 165 -16.79 -17.17 -12.09
CA ALA A 165 -17.73 -16.18 -12.64
C ALA A 165 -19.22 -16.57 -12.63
N THR A 166 -19.58 -17.80 -12.24
CA THR A 166 -20.93 -18.35 -12.39
C THR A 166 -21.79 -18.32 -11.13
N SER A 167 -21.26 -17.88 -9.99
CA SER A 167 -22.06 -17.75 -8.76
C SER A 167 -21.94 -16.32 -8.22
N ASN A 168 -22.97 -15.51 -8.44
CA ASN A 168 -23.21 -14.32 -7.60
C ASN A 168 -23.40 -14.83 -6.16
N SER A 169 -22.33 -14.90 -5.38
CA SER A 169 -22.45 -15.23 -3.96
C SER A 169 -23.21 -14.09 -3.30
N SER A 170 -24.30 -14.40 -2.59
CA SER A 170 -25.12 -13.47 -1.80
C SER A 170 -24.30 -12.68 -0.77
N ASP A 171 -23.13 -13.19 -0.39
CA ASP A 171 -22.17 -12.50 0.49
C ASP A 171 -21.56 -11.23 -0.13
N GLY A 172 -21.72 -11.03 -1.45
CA GLY A 172 -21.17 -10.00 -2.34
C GLY A 172 -19.79 -9.43 -2.02
N LYS A 173 -18.97 -10.26 -1.41
CA LYS A 173 -17.50 -10.16 -1.37
C LYS A 173 -16.89 -10.12 -2.78
N TYR A 174 -17.67 -10.46 -3.82
CA TYR A 174 -17.21 -10.64 -5.20
C TYR A 174 -18.23 -10.12 -6.20
N VAL A 175 -17.79 -9.25 -7.11
CA VAL A 175 -18.55 -8.91 -8.33
C VAL A 175 -17.67 -9.30 -9.53
N GLN A 176 -18.25 -9.98 -10.50
CA GLN A 176 -17.58 -10.35 -11.75
C GLN A 176 -16.91 -9.11 -12.38
N TYR A 177 -15.70 -9.28 -12.93
CA TYR A 177 -15.04 -8.19 -13.64
C TYR A 177 -15.82 -7.82 -14.90
N ASN A 178 -16.55 -6.71 -14.82
CA ASN A 178 -17.00 -5.97 -15.96
C ASN A 178 -16.29 -4.61 -15.98
N ARG A 179 -15.75 -4.25 -17.15
CA ARG A 179 -15.10 -2.95 -17.39
C ARG A 179 -16.00 -1.79 -16.98
N THR A 180 -17.30 -1.96 -17.19
CA THR A 180 -18.35 -1.01 -16.83
C THR A 180 -19.44 -1.68 -15.97
N GLY A 181 -20.13 -0.90 -15.15
CA GLY A 181 -21.30 -1.37 -14.41
C GLY A 181 -21.00 -2.12 -13.09
N THR A 182 -19.73 -2.19 -12.68
CA THR A 182 -19.33 -2.69 -11.35
C THR A 182 -18.46 -1.66 -10.63
N ASN A 183 -18.37 -1.76 -9.30
CA ASN A 183 -17.69 -0.79 -8.44
C ASN A 183 -16.22 -0.52 -8.86
N GLY A 184 -15.59 0.49 -8.27
CA GLY A 184 -14.23 0.92 -8.57
C GLY A 184 -13.13 -0.08 -8.22
N HIS A 185 -13.46 -1.17 -7.53
CA HIS A 185 -12.49 -2.07 -6.94
C HIS A 185 -12.13 -3.28 -7.83
N ARG A 186 -10.89 -3.76 -7.68
CA ARG A 186 -10.35 -4.96 -8.31
C ARG A 186 -9.27 -5.61 -7.43
N ARG A 187 -9.64 -6.72 -6.79
CA ARG A 187 -8.82 -7.45 -5.81
C ARG A 187 -7.47 -7.95 -6.36
N VAL A 188 -7.39 -8.35 -7.63
CA VAL A 188 -6.13 -8.82 -8.25
C VAL A 188 -5.08 -7.71 -8.46
N ARG A 189 -5.40 -6.46 -8.09
CA ARG A 189 -4.51 -5.30 -8.24
C ARG A 189 -4.09 -4.74 -6.90
N PHE A 190 -2.93 -4.11 -6.88
CA PHE A 190 -2.47 -3.26 -5.80
C PHE A 190 -2.21 -1.84 -6.35
N PRO A 191 -2.83 -0.82 -5.77
CA PRO A 191 -3.93 -0.93 -4.82
C PRO A 191 -5.14 -1.64 -5.46
N TYR A 192 -6.09 -2.16 -4.67
CA TYR A 192 -7.24 -2.94 -5.14
C TYR A 192 -8.31 -2.14 -5.92
N TYR A 193 -7.89 -1.22 -6.79
CA TYR A 193 -8.75 -0.45 -7.68
C TYR A 193 -8.58 -0.92 -9.12
N LYS A 194 -9.62 -0.73 -9.93
CA LYS A 194 -9.51 -0.86 -11.38
C LYS A 194 -8.49 0.14 -11.91
N ALA A 195 -7.86 -0.20 -13.04
CA ALA A 195 -6.91 0.68 -13.70
C ALA A 195 -7.60 1.97 -14.19
N ASN A 196 -8.84 1.86 -14.71
CA ASN A 196 -9.65 2.98 -15.20
C ASN A 196 -10.51 3.67 -14.11
N TYR A 197 -10.24 3.40 -12.82
CA TYR A 197 -10.98 4.03 -11.73
C TYR A 197 -10.61 5.52 -11.60
N ASN A 198 -11.61 6.40 -11.56
CA ASN A 198 -11.42 7.83 -11.27
C ASN A 198 -11.23 8.06 -9.76
N PRO A 199 -10.07 8.56 -9.31
CA PRO A 199 -9.79 8.81 -7.89
C PRO A 199 -10.71 9.83 -7.21
N LEU A 200 -11.44 10.64 -7.99
CA LEU A 200 -12.37 11.67 -7.49
C LEU A 200 -13.79 11.12 -7.29
N ALA A 201 -14.14 9.98 -7.90
CA ALA A 201 -15.48 9.39 -7.83
C ALA A 201 -15.66 8.53 -6.56
N ASN A 202 -16.89 8.18 -6.17
CA ASN A 202 -17.12 7.22 -5.08
C ASN A 202 -16.69 5.81 -5.54
N PRO A 203 -15.81 5.12 -4.81
CA PRO A 203 -15.32 3.80 -5.20
C PRO A 203 -16.36 2.68 -5.11
N SER A 204 -17.42 2.86 -4.34
CA SER A 204 -18.54 1.91 -4.27
C SER A 204 -19.47 2.03 -5.48
N LEU A 205 -19.44 3.15 -6.22
CA LEU A 205 -20.26 3.34 -7.41
C LEU A 205 -19.68 2.62 -8.64
N PRO A 206 -20.53 2.21 -9.59
CA PRO A 206 -20.07 1.65 -10.85
C PRO A 206 -19.14 2.58 -11.63
N VAL A 207 -18.09 2.00 -12.20
CA VAL A 207 -17.30 2.67 -13.24
C VAL A 207 -18.11 2.64 -14.55
N THR A 208 -18.35 3.80 -15.14
CA THR A 208 -19.15 4.02 -16.35
C THR A 208 -18.38 4.88 -17.35
N ALA A 209 -18.88 5.01 -18.58
CA ALA A 209 -18.23 5.84 -19.60
C ALA A 209 -18.16 7.33 -19.22
N SER A 210 -18.99 7.81 -18.28
CA SER A 210 -19.03 9.20 -17.84
C SER A 210 -18.12 9.53 -16.65
N ASN A 211 -17.54 8.51 -16.01
CA ASN A 211 -16.65 8.70 -14.86
C ASN A 211 -15.37 7.85 -14.92
N GLN A 212 -15.11 7.09 -15.99
CA GLN A 212 -13.91 6.26 -16.10
C GLN A 212 -12.69 7.08 -16.54
N TRP A 213 -11.58 6.95 -15.85
CA TRP A 213 -10.33 7.53 -16.31
C TRP A 213 -9.62 6.61 -17.31
N PRO A 214 -8.64 7.13 -18.06
CA PRO A 214 -7.66 6.30 -18.73
C PRO A 214 -7.03 5.28 -17.78
N ALA A 215 -6.49 4.20 -18.33
CA ALA A 215 -5.90 3.15 -17.52
C ALA A 215 -4.66 3.67 -16.80
N MET A 216 -4.73 3.77 -15.48
CA MET A 216 -3.63 4.20 -14.62
C MET A 216 -2.81 3.00 -14.14
N PRO A 217 -1.51 3.18 -13.86
CA PRO A 217 -0.60 2.11 -13.46
C PRO A 217 -1.06 1.45 -12.16
N ARG A 218 -1.09 0.12 -12.13
CA ARG A 218 -1.43 -0.71 -10.96
C ARG A 218 -0.57 -1.95 -10.93
N LEU A 219 -0.09 -2.32 -9.76
CA LEU A 219 0.67 -3.55 -9.59
C LEU A 219 -0.25 -4.76 -9.65
N THR A 220 0.12 -5.75 -10.45
CA THR A 220 -0.56 -7.06 -10.42
C THR A 220 -0.19 -7.77 -9.13
N ARG A 221 -1.19 -8.21 -8.34
CA ARG A 221 -0.92 -9.02 -7.16
C ARG A 221 -0.61 -10.45 -7.53
N VAL A 222 0.45 -10.97 -6.92
CA VAL A 222 0.91 -12.34 -7.12
C VAL A 222 1.17 -12.99 -5.77
N THR A 223 1.03 -14.31 -5.73
CA THR A 223 1.56 -15.12 -4.63
C THR A 223 2.80 -15.86 -5.09
N ILE A 224 3.32 -16.70 -4.21
CA ILE A 224 4.50 -17.51 -4.41
C ILE A 224 4.09 -18.95 -4.69
N ASN A 225 4.84 -19.64 -5.55
CA ASN A 225 4.62 -21.05 -5.84
C ASN A 225 4.99 -21.96 -4.65
N ARG A 226 4.09 -22.87 -4.27
CA ARG A 226 4.27 -23.85 -3.19
C ARG A 226 5.28 -24.97 -3.50
N GLY A 227 5.80 -25.10 -4.73
CA GLY A 227 6.80 -26.13 -5.03
C GLY A 227 7.30 -26.16 -6.48
N ASN A 228 7.90 -27.28 -6.90
CA ASN A 228 8.43 -27.49 -8.25
C ASN A 228 7.35 -27.85 -9.28
N SER A 229 6.07 -27.75 -8.94
CA SER A 229 4.98 -28.11 -9.84
C SER A 229 5.02 -27.23 -11.09
N PRO A 230 5.09 -27.80 -12.31
CA PRO A 230 5.07 -27.04 -13.56
C PRO A 230 3.71 -26.42 -13.88
N ALA A 231 2.69 -26.63 -13.05
CA ALA A 231 1.38 -25.97 -13.15
C ALA A 231 1.23 -24.75 -12.23
N GLY A 232 2.19 -24.51 -11.33
CA GLY A 232 2.04 -23.50 -10.27
C GLY A 232 1.02 -23.95 -9.22
N GLN A 233 1.32 -23.74 -7.94
CA GLN A 233 0.39 -24.01 -6.86
C GLN A 233 0.35 -22.79 -5.94
N PHE A 234 -0.86 -22.31 -5.65
CA PHE A 234 -1.06 -21.32 -4.59
C PHE A 234 -0.61 -21.93 -3.26
N ILE A 235 0.11 -21.15 -2.46
CA ILE A 235 0.26 -21.43 -1.03
C ILE A 235 -1.12 -21.38 -0.37
N SER A 236 -1.33 -22.17 0.68
CA SER A 236 -2.54 -22.09 1.51
C SER A 236 -2.56 -20.81 2.36
N GLY A 237 -3.74 -20.37 2.80
CA GLY A 237 -3.88 -19.21 3.71
C GLY A 237 -2.96 -19.31 4.93
N ARG A 238 -2.90 -20.49 5.56
CA ARG A 238 -2.00 -20.74 6.69
C ARG A 238 -0.52 -20.64 6.35
N GLU A 239 -0.11 -21.11 5.18
CA GLU A 239 1.28 -20.95 4.72
C GLU A 239 1.60 -19.48 4.42
N ALA A 240 0.61 -18.73 3.96
CA ALA A 240 0.73 -17.30 3.73
C ALA A 240 0.87 -16.53 5.03
N ASP A 241 0.07 -16.84 6.05
CA ASP A 241 0.21 -16.28 7.40
C ASP A 241 1.64 -16.53 7.89
N LEU A 242 2.10 -17.78 7.85
CA LEU A 242 3.46 -18.12 8.27
C LEU A 242 4.54 -17.42 7.43
N LEU A 243 4.29 -17.11 6.17
CA LEU A 243 5.30 -16.51 5.31
C LEU A 243 5.38 -14.99 5.44
N SER A 244 4.22 -14.36 5.56
CA SER A 244 4.05 -12.91 5.55
C SER A 244 4.11 -12.30 6.94
N GLU A 245 3.77 -13.07 7.98
CA GLU A 245 3.88 -12.67 9.36
C GLU A 245 5.25 -13.07 9.88
N THR A 246 5.93 -12.11 10.51
CA THR A 246 7.30 -12.32 10.94
C THR A 246 7.34 -12.84 12.38
N PRO A 247 8.12 -13.90 12.67
CA PRO A 247 8.24 -14.55 13.99
C PRO A 247 8.96 -13.73 15.08
N ASP A 248 9.30 -12.47 14.81
CA ASP A 248 10.02 -11.61 15.75
C ASP A 248 9.15 -11.05 16.87
N ASP A 249 7.83 -11.29 16.83
CA ASP A 249 7.04 -11.28 18.06
C ASP A 249 7.33 -12.59 18.78
N LEU A 250 8.29 -12.55 19.71
CA LEU A 250 8.35 -13.50 20.80
C LEU A 250 7.02 -13.37 21.55
N ASN A 251 6.01 -14.11 21.10
CA ASN A 251 4.73 -14.21 21.78
C ASN A 251 4.95 -14.99 23.08
N ILE A 252 5.53 -14.30 24.04
CA ILE A 252 5.75 -14.80 25.37
C ILE A 252 4.43 -14.58 26.08
N ILE A 253 3.59 -15.61 26.08
CA ILE A 253 2.39 -15.61 26.90
C ILE A 253 2.88 -15.68 28.34
N LYS A 254 2.88 -14.52 29.01
CA LYS A 254 3.04 -14.47 30.46
C LYS A 254 1.70 -14.83 31.07
N PRO A 255 1.59 -15.98 31.77
CA PRO A 255 0.34 -16.33 32.43
C PRO A 255 -0.05 -15.23 33.42
N LYS A 256 -1.36 -15.01 33.62
CA LYS A 256 -1.85 -14.09 34.67
C LYS A 256 -1.28 -14.46 36.04
N ASP A 257 -0.97 -15.73 36.23
CA ASP A 257 -0.22 -16.25 37.37
C ASP A 257 1.29 -16.02 37.20
N GLN A 258 1.85 -15.17 38.05
CA GLN A 258 3.27 -14.80 38.03
C GLN A 258 4.21 -15.91 38.54
N THR A 259 3.67 -17.00 39.10
CA THR A 259 4.47 -18.16 39.54
C THR A 259 4.79 -19.12 38.39
N LEU A 260 4.11 -18.99 37.26
CA LEU A 260 4.33 -19.80 36.08
C LEU A 260 5.37 -19.15 35.17
N SER A 261 6.29 -19.97 34.67
CA SER A 261 7.24 -19.54 33.64
C SER A 261 6.49 -19.08 32.40
N PRO A 262 6.94 -18.02 31.73
CA PRO A 262 6.39 -17.61 30.45
C PRO A 262 6.50 -18.76 29.42
N VAL A 263 5.43 -18.96 28.65
CA VAL A 263 5.36 -20.06 27.66
C VAL A 263 5.39 -19.46 26.25
N ILE A 264 6.22 -20.04 25.39
CA ILE A 264 6.22 -19.75 23.95
C ILE A 264 5.29 -20.78 23.29
N PRO A 265 4.12 -20.37 22.75
CA PRO A 265 3.24 -21.28 22.03
C PRO A 265 3.88 -21.71 20.72
N GLY A 266 4.01 -23.03 20.52
CA GLY A 266 4.42 -23.66 19.27
C GLY A 266 3.32 -24.60 18.78
N HIS A 267 3.08 -24.66 17.47
CA HIS A 267 2.12 -25.58 16.89
C HIS A 267 2.74 -26.95 16.55
N PRO A 268 2.09 -28.09 16.89
CA PRO A 268 2.50 -29.39 16.40
C PRO A 268 2.22 -29.50 14.89
N VAL A 269 3.20 -30.01 14.14
CA VAL A 269 3.12 -30.16 12.68
C VAL A 269 2.40 -31.47 12.33
N THR A 270 1.23 -31.38 11.71
CA THR A 270 0.53 -32.49 11.06
C THR A 270 0.56 -32.36 9.53
N GLY A 271 1.72 -32.07 8.95
CA GLY A 271 1.88 -31.97 7.50
C GLY A 271 3.33 -32.04 7.02
N THR A 272 3.60 -32.87 6.02
CA THR A 272 4.88 -33.06 5.35
C THR A 272 5.31 -31.79 4.60
N GLY A 273 6.16 -30.95 5.22
CA GLY A 273 6.79 -29.84 4.50
C GLY A 273 7.25 -28.62 5.30
N MET A 274 6.95 -28.52 6.61
CA MET A 274 7.42 -27.40 7.43
C MET A 274 8.33 -27.84 8.57
N ASN A 275 9.43 -27.11 8.75
CA ASN A 275 10.42 -27.36 9.81
C ASN A 275 9.82 -27.10 11.21
N TYR A 276 10.23 -27.94 12.15
CA TYR A 276 9.95 -27.84 13.58
C TYR A 276 10.41 -26.48 14.15
N GLY A 277 9.61 -25.87 15.04
CA GLY A 277 10.06 -24.75 15.89
C GLY A 277 9.68 -23.32 15.49
N LYS A 278 8.71 -23.10 14.58
CA LYS A 278 8.24 -21.73 14.30
C LYS A 278 7.27 -21.25 15.39
N VAL A 279 7.64 -20.15 16.07
CA VAL A 279 6.85 -19.47 17.11
C VAL A 279 5.57 -18.90 16.50
N GLN A 280 4.44 -18.99 17.22
CA GLN A 280 3.19 -18.35 16.82
C GLN A 280 3.33 -16.83 16.92
N THR A 281 3.19 -16.14 15.80
CA THR A 281 3.15 -14.69 15.71
C THR A 281 1.79 -14.17 16.16
N ASP A 282 1.74 -13.04 16.86
CA ASP A 282 0.48 -12.34 17.15
C ASP A 282 -0.16 -11.75 15.87
N GLY A 283 0.54 -11.82 14.73
CA GLY A 283 0.04 -11.38 13.43
C GLY A 283 -0.08 -9.86 13.31
N THR A 284 0.52 -9.12 14.24
CA THR A 284 0.51 -7.64 14.28
C THR A 284 1.21 -7.03 13.08
N TYR A 285 2.27 -7.66 12.56
CA TYR A 285 2.98 -7.18 11.39
C TYR A 285 2.90 -8.18 10.25
N SER A 286 2.71 -7.65 9.05
CA SER A 286 2.78 -8.38 7.78
C SER A 286 3.62 -7.61 6.78
N TRP A 287 4.00 -8.23 5.67
CA TRP A 287 4.72 -7.52 4.61
C TRP A 287 4.13 -7.77 3.22
N ILE A 288 4.36 -6.81 2.32
CA ILE A 288 4.20 -6.94 0.88
C ILE A 288 5.50 -6.54 0.19
N ALA A 289 5.77 -7.08 -1.00
CA ALA A 289 6.90 -6.67 -1.81
C ALA A 289 6.44 -6.15 -3.16
N THR A 290 6.78 -4.91 -3.49
CA THR A 290 6.55 -4.33 -4.80
C THR A 290 7.83 -4.44 -5.63
N VAL A 291 7.76 -5.10 -6.78
CA VAL A 291 8.88 -5.28 -7.70
C VAL A 291 8.61 -4.44 -8.93
N ASN A 292 9.60 -3.66 -9.36
CA ASN A 292 9.54 -2.84 -10.56
C ASN A 292 10.78 -3.09 -11.43
N GLU A 293 10.61 -3.38 -12.70
CA GLU A 293 11.73 -3.56 -13.63
C GLU A 293 12.39 -2.22 -13.95
N LEU A 294 13.72 -2.20 -13.87
CA LEU A 294 14.49 -1.03 -14.28
C LEU A 294 14.73 -1.08 -15.79
N THR A 295 14.83 0.10 -16.39
CA THR A 295 15.16 0.26 -17.82
C THR A 295 16.42 -0.53 -18.15
N GLY A 296 16.34 -1.40 -19.17
CA GLY A 296 17.43 -2.31 -19.55
C GLY A 296 17.27 -3.75 -19.06
N GLY A 297 16.25 -4.06 -18.24
CA GLY A 297 15.76 -5.42 -17.99
C GLY A 297 16.66 -6.37 -17.20
N GLN A 298 17.90 -5.97 -16.88
CA GLN A 298 18.84 -6.80 -16.12
C GLN A 298 18.69 -6.68 -14.59
N SER A 299 17.97 -5.66 -14.14
CA SER A 299 17.78 -5.39 -12.71
C SER A 299 16.34 -4.97 -12.44
N SER A 300 15.89 -5.24 -11.22
CA SER A 300 14.59 -4.81 -10.72
C SER A 300 14.78 -4.08 -9.40
N SER A 301 14.06 -3.00 -9.18
CA SER A 301 13.89 -2.44 -7.84
C SER A 301 12.84 -3.25 -7.09
N VAL A 302 13.15 -3.65 -5.86
CA VAL A 302 12.24 -4.31 -4.95
C VAL A 302 12.10 -3.44 -3.72
N SER A 303 10.87 -3.05 -3.40
CA SER A 303 10.54 -2.43 -2.12
C SER A 303 9.74 -3.39 -1.27
N ILE A 304 10.14 -3.58 -0.02
CA ILE A 304 9.41 -4.38 0.96
C ILE A 304 8.79 -3.42 1.95
N ALA A 305 7.45 -3.41 1.99
CA ALA A 305 6.67 -2.60 2.90
C ALA A 305 6.14 -3.48 4.04
N VAL A 306 6.46 -3.10 5.28
CA VAL A 306 5.96 -3.73 6.51
C VAL A 306 4.74 -2.96 6.98
N ILE A 307 3.66 -3.69 7.23
CA ILE A 307 2.32 -3.18 7.55
C ILE A 307 1.92 -3.68 8.94
N GLU A 308 1.67 -2.75 9.86
CA GLU A 308 1.14 -3.00 11.19
C GLU A 308 -0.40 -3.07 11.17
N ASN A 309 -0.97 -4.04 11.87
CA ASN A 309 -2.41 -4.29 12.02
C ASN A 309 -3.18 -4.28 10.70
N ARG A 310 -2.55 -4.83 9.65
CA ARG A 310 -3.12 -4.90 8.31
C ARG A 310 -4.50 -5.56 8.36
N ASP A 311 -5.54 -4.86 7.93
CA ASP A 311 -6.84 -5.50 7.77
C ASP A 311 -6.81 -6.46 6.57
N ARG A 312 -7.19 -7.70 6.85
CA ARG A 312 -7.17 -8.83 5.92
C ARG A 312 -8.53 -9.03 5.27
N THR A 313 -9.54 -8.38 5.81
CA THR A 313 -10.91 -8.50 5.34
C THR A 313 -11.12 -7.51 4.20
N PHE A 314 -11.13 -8.05 2.99
CA PHE A 314 -11.57 -7.26 1.84
C PHE A 314 -13.07 -7.44 1.68
N PHE A 315 -13.84 -6.51 2.26
CA PHE A 315 -15.26 -6.38 2.00
C PHE A 315 -15.48 -5.18 1.10
N THR A 316 -15.72 -5.43 -0.18
CA THR A 316 -16.48 -4.46 -0.97
C THR A 316 -17.94 -4.73 -0.71
N TYR A 317 -18.73 -3.68 -0.43
CA TYR A 317 -20.17 -3.86 -0.28
C TYR A 317 -20.73 -4.61 -1.51
N PRO A 318 -21.42 -5.74 -1.28
CA PRO A 318 -22.20 -6.42 -2.29
C PRO A 318 -23.07 -5.42 -3.04
N ASN A 319 -23.00 -5.43 -4.36
CA ASN A 319 -24.13 -4.99 -5.17
C ASN A 319 -25.21 -6.11 -5.13
N GLY A 320 -25.68 -6.43 -3.92
CA GLY A 320 -26.37 -7.68 -3.58
C GLY A 320 -27.61 -7.43 -2.75
N GLY A 321 -28.45 -6.48 -3.18
CA GLY A 321 -29.87 -6.59 -2.90
C GLY A 321 -30.44 -7.83 -3.61
N PRO A 322 -31.42 -8.52 -3.02
CA PRO A 322 -32.08 -9.64 -3.68
C PRO A 322 -32.82 -9.13 -4.92
N GLU A 323 -32.68 -9.88 -6.03
CA GLU A 323 -33.44 -9.74 -7.28
C GLU A 323 -33.20 -8.46 -8.10
N GLY A 324 -32.13 -8.46 -8.90
CA GLY A 324 -32.12 -7.85 -10.25
C GLY A 324 -32.37 -6.34 -10.38
N THR A 325 -32.46 -5.61 -9.28
CA THR A 325 -32.61 -4.15 -9.25
C THR A 325 -31.40 -3.53 -8.57
N LEU A 326 -30.76 -2.61 -9.29
CA LEU A 326 -29.60 -1.78 -8.90
C LEU A 326 -29.95 -0.81 -7.75
N ASN A 327 -30.47 -1.31 -6.63
CA ASN A 327 -30.91 -0.47 -5.51
C ASN A 327 -29.85 -0.42 -4.39
N GLY A 328 -28.80 0.37 -4.62
CA GLY A 328 -28.55 1.50 -3.72
C GLY A 328 -27.82 1.29 -2.39
N VAL A 329 -27.18 0.15 -2.11
CA VAL A 329 -26.29 0.06 -0.93
C VAL A 329 -24.87 0.44 -1.34
N TYR A 330 -24.62 1.76 -1.40
CA TYR A 330 -23.30 2.33 -1.59
C TYR A 330 -22.74 2.75 -0.23
N ALA A 331 -21.41 2.66 -0.08
CA ALA A 331 -20.77 3.23 1.09
C ALA A 331 -20.77 4.76 0.94
N GLU A 332 -21.70 5.40 1.64
CA GLU A 332 -21.76 6.86 1.79
C GLU A 332 -20.72 7.36 2.80
N ASP A 333 -20.41 6.54 3.80
CA ASP A 333 -19.41 6.84 4.82
C ASP A 333 -18.00 6.46 4.32
N PRO A 334 -17.00 7.35 4.40
CA PRO A 334 -15.64 7.06 3.95
C PRO A 334 -15.00 5.83 4.60
N GLN A 335 -15.37 5.55 5.85
CA GLN A 335 -14.88 4.43 6.66
C GLN A 335 -15.54 3.10 6.28
N ALA A 336 -16.68 3.15 5.59
CA ALA A 336 -17.34 1.96 5.05
C ALA A 336 -16.72 1.52 3.71
N ASN A 337 -16.04 2.41 3.00
CA ASN A 337 -15.20 2.01 1.86
C ASN A 337 -13.90 1.36 2.36
N ALA A 338 -13.25 0.65 1.46
CA ALA A 338 -12.03 -0.07 1.80
C ALA A 338 -10.91 0.94 2.17
N THR A 339 -10.58 1.02 3.46
CA THR A 339 -9.69 2.05 4.05
C THR A 339 -8.21 1.71 3.95
N GLU A 340 -7.89 0.43 3.80
CA GLU A 340 -6.51 -0.06 3.87
C GLU A 340 -5.65 0.39 2.70
N GLU A 341 -6.26 0.53 1.52
CA GLU A 341 -5.58 0.96 0.31
C GLU A 341 -6.48 1.99 -0.36
N ARG A 342 -5.95 3.19 -0.54
CA ARG A 342 -6.67 4.35 -1.04
C ARG A 342 -5.91 4.91 -2.22
N VAL A 343 -6.63 5.48 -3.18
CA VAL A 343 -6.01 6.10 -4.37
C VAL A 343 -6.35 7.58 -4.37
N ALA A 344 -5.34 8.40 -4.58
CA ALA A 344 -5.47 9.84 -4.77
C ALA A 344 -4.79 10.26 -6.08
N TYR A 345 -5.26 11.35 -6.65
CA TYR A 345 -4.67 11.98 -7.82
C TYR A 345 -3.70 13.08 -7.38
N VAL A 346 -2.48 13.10 -7.93
CA VAL A 346 -1.51 14.17 -7.67
C VAL A 346 -1.82 15.33 -8.61
N SER A 347 -2.40 16.39 -8.05
CA SER A 347 -2.83 17.59 -8.78
C SER A 347 -1.76 18.65 -8.94
N TYR A 348 -0.73 18.63 -8.10
CA TYR A 348 0.41 19.53 -8.14
C TYR A 348 1.64 18.86 -7.54
N ALA A 349 2.83 19.19 -8.03
CA ALA A 349 4.08 18.75 -7.44
C ALA A 349 5.19 19.80 -7.56
N GLY A 350 6.18 19.71 -6.67
CA GLY A 350 7.41 20.51 -6.72
C GLY A 350 8.48 19.98 -5.78
N GLY A 351 9.75 20.23 -6.10
CA GLY A 351 10.88 19.95 -5.20
C GLY A 351 11.53 18.57 -5.29
N PHE A 352 11.06 17.65 -6.14
CA PHE A 352 11.55 16.26 -6.28
C PHE A 352 12.88 16.08 -7.03
N THR A 353 13.81 17.02 -6.85
CA THR A 353 15.13 17.02 -7.48
C THR A 353 16.21 17.10 -6.42
N GLY A 354 17.18 16.18 -6.41
CA GLY A 354 18.28 16.14 -5.44
C GLY A 354 18.13 15.12 -4.31
N GLY A 355 17.11 14.25 -4.37
CA GLY A 355 16.98 13.04 -3.54
C GLY A 355 16.43 13.26 -2.13
N ALA A 356 15.83 14.42 -1.83
CA ALA A 356 15.26 14.76 -0.53
C ALA A 356 13.72 14.75 -0.51
N GLY A 357 13.09 14.17 -1.54
CA GLY A 357 11.66 14.23 -1.77
C GLY A 357 11.18 15.61 -2.20
N GLY A 358 9.94 15.98 -1.89
CA GLY A 358 9.32 17.21 -2.35
C GLY A 358 7.91 17.43 -1.81
N THR A 359 7.22 18.43 -2.32
CA THR A 359 5.83 18.74 -1.95
C THR A 359 4.87 18.33 -3.05
N VAL A 360 3.76 17.69 -2.68
CA VAL A 360 2.66 17.39 -3.60
C VAL A 360 1.34 17.92 -3.06
N GLU A 361 0.42 18.24 -3.96
CA GLU A 361 -0.99 18.40 -3.61
C GLU A 361 -1.77 17.25 -4.20
N ILE A 362 -2.55 16.60 -3.36
CA ILE A 362 -3.37 15.47 -3.75
C ILE A 362 -4.84 15.81 -3.61
N VAL A 363 -5.64 15.21 -4.49
CA VAL A 363 -7.09 15.20 -4.40
C VAL A 363 -7.60 13.76 -4.42
N MET A 364 -8.56 13.45 -3.56
CA MET A 364 -9.20 12.14 -3.51
C MET A 364 -10.68 12.26 -3.20
N SER A 365 -11.46 11.28 -3.64
CA SER A 365 -12.89 11.18 -3.39
C SER A 365 -13.26 11.49 -1.93
N ALA A 366 -14.29 12.30 -1.73
CA ALA A 366 -14.84 12.56 -0.39
C ALA A 366 -15.32 11.29 0.32
N TYR A 367 -15.53 10.19 -0.42
CA TYR A 367 -16.00 8.88 0.07
C TYR A 367 -14.86 7.93 0.45
N VAL A 368 -13.64 8.45 0.58
CA VAL A 368 -12.46 7.69 1.03
C VAL A 368 -11.92 8.38 2.27
N ASP A 369 -11.56 7.61 3.30
CA ASP A 369 -10.97 8.14 4.53
C ASP A 369 -9.76 9.02 4.14
N PRO A 370 -9.72 10.31 4.49
CA PRO A 370 -8.63 11.19 4.09
C PRO A 370 -7.51 11.24 5.12
N THR A 371 -7.57 10.42 6.17
CA THR A 371 -6.59 10.45 7.26
C THR A 371 -5.20 10.09 6.76
N ILE A 372 -4.30 11.06 6.81
CA ILE A 372 -2.86 10.92 6.55
C ILE A 372 -2.14 11.60 7.70
N ILE A 373 -1.16 10.89 8.28
CA ILE A 373 -0.34 11.44 9.36
C ILE A 373 1.14 11.42 8.98
N PRO A 374 1.95 12.39 9.47
CA PRO A 374 3.39 12.32 9.35
C PRO A 374 3.93 10.97 9.87
N GLY A 375 4.94 10.45 9.18
CA GLY A 375 5.54 9.15 9.45
C GLY A 375 4.96 7.99 8.63
N GLN A 376 3.75 8.13 8.06
CA GLN A 376 3.17 7.13 7.16
C GLN A 376 3.92 7.05 5.83
N TRP A 377 3.72 5.95 5.11
CA TRP A 377 4.26 5.74 3.78
C TRP A 377 3.16 5.78 2.72
N VAL A 378 3.50 6.35 1.57
CA VAL A 378 2.67 6.40 0.37
C VAL A 378 3.49 5.91 -0.82
N MET A 379 2.82 5.39 -1.85
CA MET A 379 3.47 4.97 -3.09
C MET A 379 3.01 5.87 -4.23
N LEU A 380 3.95 6.54 -4.89
CA LEU A 380 3.69 7.23 -6.16
C LEU A 380 3.78 6.22 -7.30
N SER A 381 2.85 6.33 -8.25
CA SER A 381 2.80 5.51 -9.44
C SER A 381 2.53 6.37 -10.67
N ARG A 382 3.26 6.14 -11.76
CA ARG A 382 3.00 6.77 -13.07
C ARG A 382 3.27 5.78 -14.19
N ASP A 383 2.68 6.01 -15.35
CA ASP A 383 3.12 5.37 -16.59
C ASP A 383 4.08 6.33 -17.32
N ALA A 384 5.38 6.05 -17.26
CA ALA A 384 6.42 6.85 -17.90
C ALA A 384 6.43 6.69 -19.43
N LEU A 385 5.79 5.65 -19.96
CA LEU A 385 5.65 5.42 -21.41
C LEU A 385 4.20 5.05 -21.73
N PRO A 386 3.25 6.01 -21.66
CA PRO A 386 1.82 5.74 -21.83
C PRO A 386 1.52 4.92 -23.07
N GLY A 387 0.85 3.78 -22.87
CA GLY A 387 0.44 2.88 -23.94
C GLY A 387 1.55 1.96 -24.48
N LEU A 388 2.75 1.99 -23.91
CA LEU A 388 3.81 1.03 -24.16
C LEU A 388 3.99 0.10 -22.96
N PRO A 389 4.13 -1.22 -23.19
CA PRO A 389 4.54 -2.15 -22.14
C PRO A 389 5.79 -1.66 -21.44
N GLY A 390 5.74 -1.68 -20.11
CA GLY A 390 6.89 -1.43 -19.27
C GLY A 390 7.23 0.02 -18.92
N GLY A 391 6.32 0.95 -19.21
CA GLY A 391 6.41 2.33 -18.73
C GLY A 391 6.04 2.51 -17.26
N GLU A 392 5.39 1.55 -16.62
CA GLU A 392 4.90 1.70 -15.25
C GLU A 392 6.04 1.82 -14.25
N VAL A 393 6.04 2.89 -13.46
CA VAL A 393 7.00 3.13 -12.40
C VAL A 393 6.27 3.31 -11.08
N HIS A 394 6.79 2.65 -10.04
CA HIS A 394 6.27 2.72 -8.68
C HIS A 394 7.40 3.00 -7.70
N ARG A 395 7.22 3.96 -6.78
CA ARG A 395 8.17 4.25 -5.70
C ARG A 395 7.48 4.66 -4.41
N TRP A 396 8.07 4.28 -3.29
CA TRP A 396 7.58 4.60 -1.96
C TRP A 396 8.22 5.86 -1.42
N TYR A 397 7.42 6.64 -0.70
CA TYR A 397 7.80 7.90 -0.07
C TYR A 397 7.28 7.94 1.35
N ARG A 398 8.06 8.55 2.23
CA ARG A 398 7.64 8.79 3.61
C ARG A 398 6.99 10.16 3.70
N VAL A 399 5.82 10.25 4.32
CA VAL A 399 5.16 11.52 4.61
C VAL A 399 5.89 12.20 5.77
N THR A 400 6.50 13.34 5.53
CA THR A 400 7.19 14.13 6.58
C THR A 400 6.29 15.20 7.17
N GLY A 401 5.30 15.66 6.42
CA GLY A 401 4.37 16.70 6.84
C GLY A 401 3.07 16.68 6.07
N VAL A 402 2.00 17.12 6.73
CA VAL A 402 0.67 17.31 6.13
C VAL A 402 0.28 18.77 6.39
N VAL A 403 -0.03 19.50 5.32
CA VAL A 403 -0.37 20.92 5.33
C VAL A 403 -1.77 21.09 4.75
N GLY A 404 -2.54 22.03 5.30
CA GLY A 404 -3.91 22.30 4.85
C GLY A 404 -5.00 21.55 5.62
N GLN A 405 -4.72 21.12 6.85
CA GLN A 405 -5.78 20.69 7.77
C GLN A 405 -6.49 21.92 8.35
N THR A 406 -7.81 21.86 8.40
CA THR A 406 -8.69 22.85 9.05
C THR A 406 -8.39 22.92 10.55
N ALA A 407 -8.97 23.90 11.25
CA ALA A 407 -8.81 24.04 12.71
C ALA A 407 -9.32 22.82 13.50
N SER A 408 -10.19 21.97 12.92
CA SER A 408 -10.62 20.69 13.51
C SER A 408 -9.64 19.54 13.24
N GLY A 409 -8.62 19.74 12.41
CA GLY A 409 -7.69 18.69 11.97
C GLY A 409 -8.13 17.95 10.71
N ASP A 410 -9.33 18.23 10.19
CA ASP A 410 -9.85 17.59 8.98
C ASP A 410 -9.26 18.26 7.72
N PRO A 411 -8.95 17.50 6.66
CA PRO A 411 -8.46 18.07 5.42
C PRO A 411 -9.52 18.95 4.73
N ASP A 412 -9.06 19.84 3.86
CA ASP A 412 -9.95 20.75 3.15
C ASP A 412 -10.84 19.98 2.16
N ARG A 413 -12.11 20.40 2.05
CA ARG A 413 -13.10 19.78 1.17
C ARG A 413 -13.47 20.79 0.10
N ILE A 414 -13.15 20.47 -1.15
CA ILE A 414 -13.29 21.37 -2.28
C ILE A 414 -14.03 20.71 -3.45
N ILE A 415 -14.55 21.52 -4.35
CA ILE A 415 -15.10 21.04 -5.62
C ILE A 415 -14.01 21.12 -6.68
N VAL A 416 -13.69 19.98 -7.30
CA VAL A 416 -12.71 19.88 -8.38
C VAL A 416 -13.40 19.30 -9.62
N ASN A 417 -13.19 19.94 -10.77
CA ASN A 417 -13.66 19.39 -12.04
C ASN A 417 -12.74 18.25 -12.46
N ASP A 418 -13.35 17.12 -12.81
CA ASP A 418 -12.67 15.97 -13.38
C ASP A 418 -11.86 16.40 -14.62
N PRO A 419 -10.53 16.22 -14.63
CA PRO A 419 -9.71 16.64 -15.75
C PRO A 419 -10.01 15.85 -17.04
N VAL A 420 -10.65 14.68 -16.95
CA VAL A 420 -11.05 13.86 -18.12
C VAL A 420 -12.40 14.29 -18.69
N HIS A 421 -13.42 14.48 -17.85
CA HIS A 421 -14.81 14.70 -18.29
C HIS A 421 -15.37 16.09 -17.99
N GLY A 422 -14.68 16.91 -17.20
CA GLY A 422 -15.15 18.21 -16.72
C GLY A 422 -16.23 18.14 -15.63
N THR A 423 -16.68 16.94 -15.24
CA THR A 423 -17.71 16.75 -14.20
C THR A 423 -17.19 17.22 -12.83
N PRO A 424 -17.92 18.07 -12.09
CA PRO A 424 -17.51 18.49 -10.76
C PRO A 424 -17.65 17.33 -9.75
N PHE A 425 -16.60 17.12 -8.95
CA PHE A 425 -16.60 16.18 -7.83
C PHE A 425 -16.26 16.91 -6.54
N ASP A 426 -16.86 16.42 -5.46
CA ASP A 426 -16.55 16.83 -4.10
C ASP A 426 -15.42 15.95 -3.56
N VAL A 427 -14.29 16.57 -3.21
CA VAL A 427 -13.03 15.87 -2.94
C VAL A 427 -12.32 16.44 -1.71
N TRP A 428 -11.54 15.59 -1.06
CA TRP A 428 -10.54 16.00 -0.10
C TRP A 428 -9.33 16.55 -0.83
N HIS A 429 -8.80 17.69 -0.39
CA HIS A 429 -7.56 18.30 -0.87
C HIS A 429 -6.54 18.38 0.27
N LEU A 430 -5.35 17.86 0.02
CA LEU A 430 -4.26 17.86 0.99
C LEU A 430 -2.95 18.25 0.32
N ARG A 431 -2.12 19.01 1.03
CA ARG A 431 -0.73 19.25 0.65
C ARG A 431 0.17 18.39 1.52
N LEU A 432 0.99 17.56 0.91
CA LEU A 432 1.91 16.66 1.59
C LEU A 432 3.36 17.06 1.33
N MET A 433 4.19 16.93 2.37
CA MET A 433 5.64 16.91 2.24
C MET A 433 6.08 15.45 2.25
N LEU A 434 6.80 15.04 1.22
CA LEU A 434 7.28 13.68 1.02
C LEU A 434 8.81 13.68 1.10
N ASP A 435 9.36 12.64 1.71
CA ASP A 435 10.78 12.31 1.73
C ASP A 435 11.00 11.02 0.93
N GLY A 436 12.00 11.03 0.06
CA GLY A 436 12.27 9.93 -0.86
C GLY A 436 13.14 10.33 -2.06
N PRO A 437 13.33 9.41 -3.01
CA PRO A 437 14.17 9.65 -4.18
C PRO A 437 13.56 10.67 -5.15
N ASP A 438 14.32 11.05 -6.17
CA ASP A 438 13.80 11.89 -7.25
C ASP A 438 12.63 11.23 -7.99
N TRP A 439 11.68 12.07 -8.40
CA TRP A 439 10.51 11.69 -9.19
C TRP A 439 10.30 12.66 -10.32
N GLU A 440 10.15 12.13 -11.54
CA GLU A 440 9.74 12.90 -12.70
C GLU A 440 8.22 12.78 -12.84
N PHE A 441 7.53 13.91 -12.78
CA PHE A 441 6.08 13.95 -13.02
C PHE A 441 5.82 13.98 -14.53
N GLY A 442 4.70 13.41 -14.98
CA GLY A 442 4.27 13.45 -16.38
C GLY A 442 3.88 14.85 -16.88
N PHE A 443 3.99 15.87 -16.02
CA PHE A 443 3.57 17.25 -16.25
C PHE A 443 4.64 18.23 -15.80
N GLN A 444 4.50 19.50 -16.18
CA GLN A 444 5.47 20.55 -15.85
C GLN A 444 5.69 20.65 -14.33
N THR A 445 6.94 20.49 -13.89
CA THR A 445 7.32 20.55 -12.47
C THR A 445 8.33 21.69 -12.21
N PRO A 446 8.09 22.58 -11.22
CA PRO A 446 6.88 22.69 -10.40
C PRO A 446 5.68 23.16 -11.24
N GLY A 447 4.50 22.63 -10.96
CA GLY A 447 3.30 22.99 -11.71
C GLY A 447 2.10 22.08 -11.46
N PRO A 448 0.91 22.50 -11.94
CA PRO A 448 -0.28 21.69 -11.89
C PRO A 448 -0.15 20.48 -12.82
N ALA A 449 -0.87 19.41 -12.49
CA ALA A 449 -0.99 18.26 -13.35
C ALA A 449 -1.65 18.63 -14.68
N ASP A 450 -1.21 17.98 -15.76
CA ASP A 450 -1.70 18.30 -17.09
C ASP A 450 -3.21 18.03 -17.18
N SER A 451 -3.92 18.98 -17.80
CA SER A 451 -5.35 18.89 -18.06
C SER A 451 -5.61 19.10 -19.55
N GLY A 452 -6.55 18.36 -20.12
CA GLY A 452 -6.95 18.49 -21.52
C GLY A 452 -6.53 17.30 -22.38
N THR A 453 -6.41 17.54 -23.70
CA THR A 453 -6.14 16.52 -24.70
C THR A 453 -4.93 16.88 -25.55
N ARG A 454 -4.12 15.87 -25.88
CA ARG A 454 -3.06 15.95 -26.89
C ARG A 454 -3.68 16.26 -28.26
N ALA A 455 -2.87 16.70 -29.23
CA ALA A 455 -3.32 17.02 -30.58
C ALA A 455 -4.04 15.86 -31.31
N ASN A 456 -3.81 14.62 -30.89
CA ASN A 456 -4.48 13.42 -31.40
C ASN A 456 -5.79 13.07 -30.65
N GLY A 457 -6.26 13.93 -29.74
CA GLY A 457 -7.46 13.72 -28.93
C GLY A 457 -7.28 12.82 -27.71
N THR A 458 -6.09 12.26 -27.46
CA THR A 458 -5.83 11.46 -26.24
C THR A 458 -5.73 12.36 -25.01
N PRO A 459 -6.35 12.01 -23.86
CA PRO A 459 -6.20 12.79 -22.64
C PRO A 459 -4.72 12.92 -22.24
N LEU A 460 -4.33 14.09 -21.75
CA LEU A 460 -2.99 14.33 -21.19
C LEU A 460 -2.81 13.71 -19.79
N ILE A 461 -3.76 12.91 -19.32
CA ILE A 461 -3.80 12.41 -17.93
C ILE A 461 -3.16 11.02 -17.83
N ASP A 462 -2.86 10.38 -18.96
CA ASP A 462 -2.39 9.00 -19.03
C ASP A 462 -0.99 8.80 -18.38
N ASP A 463 -0.15 9.84 -18.34
CA ASP A 463 1.16 9.88 -17.65
C ASP A 463 1.13 10.58 -16.29
N ASN A 464 -0.04 11.08 -15.85
CA ASN A 464 -0.13 11.75 -14.56
C ASN A 464 0.15 10.78 -13.41
N THR A 465 0.75 11.33 -12.36
CA THR A 465 1.09 10.55 -11.16
C THR A 465 -0.15 10.36 -10.29
N VAL A 466 -0.36 9.12 -9.85
CA VAL A 466 -1.29 8.80 -8.78
C VAL A 466 -0.54 8.40 -7.52
N MET A 467 -1.17 8.67 -6.38
CA MET A 467 -0.68 8.27 -5.08
C MET A 467 -1.55 7.13 -4.54
N THR A 468 -0.90 6.08 -4.06
CA THR A 468 -1.52 5.02 -3.27
C THR A 468 -1.19 5.23 -1.81
N LEU A 469 -2.20 5.29 -0.96
CA LEU A 469 -2.05 5.40 0.48
C LEU A 469 -2.38 4.05 1.09
N VAL A 470 -1.45 3.50 1.86
CA VAL A 470 -1.65 2.22 2.53
C VAL A 470 -1.62 2.45 4.03
N ARG A 471 -2.71 2.07 4.70
CA ARG A 471 -2.82 2.22 6.15
C ARG A 471 -1.83 1.28 6.84
N GLY A 472 -1.24 1.74 7.93
CA GLY A 472 -0.39 0.92 8.78
C GLY A 472 0.99 0.59 8.23
N VAL A 473 1.41 1.12 7.07
CA VAL A 473 2.80 0.93 6.62
C VAL A 473 3.73 1.68 7.58
N VAL A 474 4.58 0.94 8.27
CA VAL A 474 5.50 1.44 9.30
C VAL A 474 6.94 1.58 8.79
N SER A 475 7.32 0.75 7.81
CA SER A 475 8.67 0.76 7.24
C SER A 475 8.65 0.29 5.79
N VAL A 476 9.47 0.91 4.95
CA VAL A 476 9.74 0.45 3.59
C VAL A 476 11.24 0.37 3.37
N THR A 477 11.71 -0.76 2.85
CA THR A 477 13.11 -0.95 2.45
C THR A 477 13.18 -1.23 0.96
N GLU A 478 13.93 -0.40 0.22
CA GLU A 478 14.15 -0.56 -1.22
C GLU A 478 15.54 -1.17 -1.50
N ARG A 479 15.61 -2.10 -2.46
CA ARG A 479 16.85 -2.71 -2.95
C ARG A 479 16.77 -2.97 -4.44
N THR A 480 17.88 -2.75 -5.13
CA THR A 480 18.05 -3.23 -6.50
C THR A 480 18.53 -4.68 -6.48
N ILE A 481 17.79 -5.57 -7.14
CA ILE A 481 18.19 -6.96 -7.36
C ILE A 481 18.56 -7.16 -8.83
N ARG A 482 19.60 -7.95 -9.07
CA ARG A 482 19.94 -8.40 -10.42
C ARG A 482 19.07 -9.60 -10.78
N ARG A 483 18.55 -9.63 -11.99
CA ARG A 483 17.89 -10.83 -12.52
C ARG A 483 18.96 -11.90 -12.82
N PRO A 484 18.74 -13.16 -12.39
CA PRO A 484 19.68 -14.25 -12.65
C PRO A 484 19.88 -14.51 -14.14
#